data_AF-A0A3M7FIH2-F1
#
_entry.id   AF-A0A3M7FIH2-F1
#
_cell.length_a   1.000
_cell.length_b   1.000
_cell.length_c   1.000
_cell.angle_alpha   90.00
_cell.angle_beta   90.00
_cell.angle_gamma   90.00
#
_symmetry.space_group_name_H-M   'P 1'
#
loop_
_entity.id
_entity.type
_entity.pdbx_description
1 polymer ?
#
loop_
_entity_poly.entity_id
_entity_poly.type
_entity_poly.pdbx_seq_one_letter_code
_entity_poly.pdbx_strand_id
1 'polypeptide(L)'
;MEQVVRLPEEKPDSFEWFLQWLYTGSLTTPHTTPLDAHWGFGGHPPFDHPLHNNYVRLQSEAMARSDGDLRNHQGSPKYFLLIDLYALSDRLLTVPLSNLILSTIARLSEATNSVPTPSDTWLLYDNIRDNSSLRTLILDLFAYKKTDKLLETHKDEWHPKFLRELVVKLKRPGPEAIERHSLVAWRPRSWSSTKACEGCKDMLKPNISADKCCLLWELFAQTWRYEWLDLAP
;
A
#
# COMPACT_ATOMS: atom_id res chain seq x y z
N MET A 1 -14.59 39.60 -9.54
CA MET A 1 -13.19 39.23 -9.80
C MET A 1 -13.10 37.72 -9.69
N GLU A 2 -12.87 37.02 -10.79
CA GLU A 2 -12.57 35.58 -10.75
C GLU A 2 -11.09 35.41 -10.40
N GLN A 3 -10.83 34.73 -9.28
CA GLN A 3 -9.48 34.33 -8.91
C GLN A 3 -9.25 32.91 -9.43
N VAL A 4 -8.42 32.78 -10.48
CA VAL A 4 -8.09 31.49 -11.08
C VAL A 4 -6.78 30.98 -10.50
N VAL A 5 -6.83 29.83 -9.81
CA VAL A 5 -5.64 29.11 -9.33
C VAL A 5 -5.35 27.97 -10.32
N ARG A 6 -4.10 27.88 -10.80
CA ARG A 6 -3.66 26.81 -11.71
C ARG A 6 -2.87 25.76 -10.93
N LEU A 7 -3.25 24.50 -11.09
CA LEU A 7 -2.56 23.33 -10.53
C LEU A 7 -2.00 22.49 -11.69
N PRO A 8 -0.85 22.87 -12.29
CA PRO A 8 -0.36 22.30 -13.54
C PRO A 8 0.11 20.84 -13.43
N GLU A 9 0.39 20.36 -12.22
CA GLU A 9 0.88 19.00 -11.96
C GLU A 9 -0.24 17.99 -11.70
N GLU A 10 -1.48 18.46 -11.53
CA GLU A 10 -2.60 17.61 -11.11
C GLU A 10 -3.39 17.10 -12.30
N LYS A 11 -3.66 15.79 -12.31
CA LYS A 11 -4.55 15.17 -13.29
C LYS A 11 -5.98 15.65 -13.01
N PRO A 12 -6.75 16.08 -14.04
CA PRO A 12 -8.13 16.56 -13.86
C PRO A 12 -9.00 15.59 -13.06
N ASP A 13 -8.91 14.29 -13.39
CA ASP A 13 -9.67 13.24 -12.74
C ASP A 13 -9.42 13.22 -11.22
N SER A 14 -8.15 13.18 -10.78
CA SER A 14 -7.80 13.16 -9.35
C SER A 14 -8.31 14.41 -8.61
N PHE A 15 -8.33 15.56 -9.27
CA PHE A 15 -8.84 16.80 -8.69
C PHE A 15 -10.37 16.79 -8.57
N GLU A 16 -11.10 16.22 -9.54
CA GLU A 16 -12.56 16.05 -9.44
C GLU A 16 -12.94 15.17 -8.24
N TRP A 17 -12.21 14.06 -8.03
CA TRP A 17 -12.39 13.20 -6.86
C TRP A 17 -12.10 13.93 -5.54
N PHE A 18 -11.09 14.79 -5.52
CA PHE A 18 -10.81 15.65 -4.37
C PHE A 18 -11.96 16.63 -4.09
N LEU A 19 -12.51 17.28 -5.12
CA LEU A 19 -13.65 18.18 -4.96
C LEU A 19 -14.88 17.44 -4.45
N GLN A 20 -15.18 16.25 -4.99
CA GLN A 20 -16.28 15.42 -4.51
C GLN A 20 -16.14 15.14 -3.00
N TRP A 21 -14.96 14.72 -2.57
CA TRP A 21 -14.70 14.50 -1.14
C TRP A 21 -14.83 15.80 -0.35
N LEU A 22 -14.30 16.92 -0.85
CA LEU A 22 -14.34 18.20 -0.15
C LEU A 22 -15.78 18.66 0.10
N TYR A 23 -16.69 18.43 -0.85
CA TYR A 23 -18.10 18.83 -0.73
C TYR A 23 -18.99 17.82 0.01
N THR A 24 -18.66 16.53 -0.02
CA THR A 24 -19.55 15.46 0.50
C THR A 24 -18.99 14.70 1.69
N GLY A 25 -17.69 14.81 1.95
CA GLY A 25 -16.95 13.95 2.88
C GLY A 25 -16.77 12.50 2.39
N SER A 26 -17.17 12.18 1.16
CA SER A 26 -17.17 10.81 0.61
C SER A 26 -16.35 10.67 -0.68
N LEU A 27 -15.77 9.49 -0.87
CA LEU A 27 -15.11 9.06 -2.11
C LEU A 27 -16.04 8.22 -3.00
N THR A 28 -17.33 8.17 -2.71
CA THR A 28 -18.33 7.50 -3.52
C THR A 28 -19.50 8.42 -3.72
N THR A 29 -20.17 8.30 -4.86
CA THR A 29 -21.44 9.01 -5.02
C THR A 29 -22.47 8.36 -4.09
N PRO A 30 -23.25 9.15 -3.32
CA PRO A 30 -24.32 8.59 -2.52
C PRO A 30 -25.38 8.04 -3.49
N HIS A 31 -25.36 6.73 -3.72
CA HIS A 31 -26.53 6.06 -4.27
C HIS A 31 -27.60 6.09 -3.19
N THR A 32 -28.71 6.78 -3.44
CA THR A 32 -29.93 6.64 -2.64
C THR A 32 -30.29 5.17 -2.61
N THR A 33 -29.90 4.48 -1.53
CA THR A 33 -30.31 3.12 -1.32
C THR A 33 -31.80 3.12 -1.01
N PRO A 34 -32.60 2.23 -1.63
CA PRO A 34 -34.02 2.07 -1.29
C PRO A 34 -34.27 1.74 0.19
N LEU A 35 -33.21 1.44 0.97
CA LEU A 35 -33.25 1.09 2.38
C LEU A 35 -33.78 2.20 3.29
N ASP A 36 -33.47 3.47 3.01
CA ASP A 36 -34.00 4.59 3.81
C ASP A 36 -35.52 4.73 3.67
N ALA A 37 -36.09 4.27 2.55
CA ALA A 37 -37.53 4.29 2.32
C ALA A 37 -38.26 3.07 2.92
N HIS A 38 -37.57 1.94 3.11
CA HIS A 38 -38.26 0.66 3.33
C HIS A 38 -38.50 0.31 4.79
N TRP A 39 -37.77 0.91 5.74
CA TRP A 39 -37.90 0.63 7.16
C TRP A 39 -38.60 1.73 7.96
N GLY A 40 -38.90 2.88 7.34
CA GLY A 40 -39.63 3.98 7.99
C GLY A 40 -38.91 4.65 9.17
N PHE A 41 -37.61 4.35 9.39
CA PHE A 41 -36.80 4.98 10.42
C PHE A 41 -36.00 6.15 9.83
N GLY A 42 -36.15 7.34 10.42
CA GLY A 42 -35.30 8.50 10.15
C GLY A 42 -33.93 8.42 10.83
N GLY A 43 -33.24 7.27 10.74
CA GLY A 43 -31.91 7.07 11.35
C GLY A 43 -31.53 5.62 11.64
N HIS A 44 -30.34 5.43 12.21
CA HIS A 44 -29.80 4.13 12.61
C HIS A 44 -30.66 3.51 13.75
N PRO A 45 -31.12 2.25 13.64
CA PRO A 45 -31.87 1.63 14.72
C PRO A 45 -31.00 1.49 15.99
N PRO A 46 -31.57 1.64 17.21
CA PRO A 46 -30.86 1.45 18.47
C PRO A 46 -30.15 0.11 18.52
N PHE A 47 -29.05 0.02 19.27
CA PHE A 47 -28.24 -1.21 19.37
C PHE A 47 -29.07 -2.44 19.80
N ASP A 48 -30.02 -2.25 20.71
CA ASP A 48 -30.88 -3.31 21.23
C ASP A 48 -32.06 -3.68 20.30
N HIS A 49 -32.15 -3.06 19.11
CA HIS A 49 -33.25 -3.32 18.19
C HIS A 49 -33.04 -4.64 17.42
N PRO A 50 -34.06 -5.51 17.28
CA PRO A 50 -33.93 -6.81 16.59
C PRO A 50 -33.40 -6.73 15.15
N LEU A 51 -33.60 -5.58 14.49
CA LEU A 51 -33.14 -5.32 13.12
C LEU A 51 -31.75 -4.68 13.03
N HIS A 52 -31.10 -4.36 14.15
CA HIS A 52 -29.81 -3.66 14.16
C HIS A 52 -28.74 -4.42 13.35
N ASN A 53 -28.58 -5.73 13.59
CA ASN A 53 -27.61 -6.55 12.85
C ASN A 53 -27.92 -6.62 11.35
N ASN A 54 -29.20 -6.70 10.97
CA ASN A 54 -29.59 -6.70 9.57
C ASN A 54 -29.34 -5.34 8.91
N TYR A 55 -29.61 -4.24 9.63
CA TYR A 55 -29.33 -2.89 9.18
C TYR A 55 -27.84 -2.67 8.95
N VAL A 56 -26.98 -3.02 9.92
CA VAL A 56 -25.52 -2.90 9.79
C VAL A 56 -24.99 -3.75 8.62
N ARG A 57 -25.51 -4.97 8.44
CA ARG A 57 -25.15 -5.82 7.30
C ARG A 57 -25.57 -5.20 5.97
N LEU A 58 -26.81 -4.73 5.85
CA LEU A 58 -27.31 -4.09 4.63
C LEU A 58 -26.60 -2.76 4.33
N GLN A 59 -26.22 -2.01 5.36
CA GLN A 59 -25.44 -0.78 5.23
C GLN A 59 -24.01 -1.07 4.74
N SER A 60 -23.35 -2.11 5.27
CA SER A 60 -22.04 -2.54 4.78
C SER A 60 -22.09 -3.10 3.35
N GLU A 61 -23.14 -3.86 3.01
CA GLU A 61 -23.42 -4.31 1.65
C GLU A 61 -23.70 -3.13 0.70
N ALA A 62 -24.44 -2.11 1.14
CA ALA A 62 -24.71 -0.88 0.39
C ALA A 62 -23.44 -0.06 0.16
N MET A 63 -22.61 0.12 1.19
CA MET A 63 -21.30 0.75 1.07
C MET A 63 -20.42 0.01 0.06
N ALA A 64 -20.40 -1.33 0.12
CA ALA A 64 -19.69 -2.15 -0.85
C ALA A 64 -20.21 -2.01 -2.29
N ARG A 65 -21.49 -1.68 -2.48
CA ARG A 65 -22.08 -1.36 -3.79
C ARG A 65 -21.71 0.06 -4.26
N SER A 66 -21.60 1.02 -3.34
CA SER A 66 -21.18 2.39 -3.67
C SER A 66 -19.71 2.49 -4.12
N ASP A 67 -18.90 1.46 -3.83
CA ASP A 67 -17.53 1.36 -4.32
C ASP A 67 -17.40 1.18 -5.84
N GLY A 68 -18.52 0.98 -6.55
CA GLY A 68 -18.52 0.72 -7.99
C GLY A 68 -17.67 1.74 -8.75
N ASP A 69 -17.77 3.02 -8.38
CA ASP A 69 -17.02 4.10 -9.02
C ASP A 69 -15.50 4.02 -8.78
N LEU A 70 -15.09 3.39 -7.68
CA LEU A 70 -13.69 3.17 -7.30
C LEU A 70 -13.12 1.86 -7.83
N ARG A 71 -13.91 1.06 -8.56
CA ARG A 71 -13.49 -0.19 -9.19
C ARG A 71 -13.43 -0.04 -10.72
N ASN A 72 -12.49 -0.74 -11.34
CA ASN A 72 -12.38 -0.80 -12.79
C ASN A 72 -13.42 -1.79 -13.38
N HIS A 73 -13.48 -1.90 -14.70
CA HIS A 73 -14.41 -2.80 -15.39
C HIS A 73 -14.21 -4.29 -15.05
N GLN A 74 -13.04 -4.67 -14.51
CA GLN A 74 -12.73 -6.02 -14.04
C GLN A 74 -13.08 -6.22 -12.56
N GLY A 75 -13.67 -5.21 -11.91
CA GLY A 75 -14.04 -5.22 -10.50
C GLY A 75 -12.88 -4.99 -9.53
N SER A 76 -11.65 -4.79 -10.03
CA SER A 76 -10.48 -4.50 -9.20
C SER A 76 -10.43 -3.00 -8.85
N PRO A 77 -9.85 -2.62 -7.71
CA PRO A 77 -9.75 -1.22 -7.29
C PRO A 77 -8.95 -0.40 -8.31
N LYS A 78 -9.36 0.85 -8.52
CA LYS A 78 -8.59 1.83 -9.32
C LYS A 78 -7.40 2.34 -8.49
N TYR A 79 -6.40 1.49 -8.26
CA TYR A 79 -5.23 1.82 -7.43
C TYR A 79 -4.49 3.07 -7.93
N PHE A 80 -4.28 3.21 -9.24
CA PHE A 80 -3.72 4.40 -9.87
C PHE A 80 -4.39 5.69 -9.40
N LEU A 81 -5.73 5.75 -9.45
CA LEU A 81 -6.52 6.89 -8.99
C LEU A 81 -6.33 7.14 -7.50
N LEU A 82 -6.43 6.09 -6.68
CA LEU A 82 -6.34 6.22 -5.22
C LEU A 82 -4.94 6.67 -4.76
N ILE A 83 -3.88 6.21 -5.44
CA ILE A 83 -2.50 6.64 -5.18
C ILE A 83 -2.31 8.10 -5.59
N ASP A 84 -2.77 8.51 -6.77
CA ASP A 84 -2.72 9.91 -7.20
C ASP A 84 -3.50 10.83 -6.25
N LEU A 85 -4.71 10.42 -5.85
CA LEU A 85 -5.54 11.17 -4.92
C LEU A 85 -4.88 11.27 -3.54
N TYR A 86 -4.18 10.22 -3.10
CA TYR A 86 -3.39 10.28 -1.87
C TYR A 86 -2.26 11.30 -2.01
N ALA A 87 -1.53 11.28 -3.13
CA ALA A 87 -0.44 12.25 -3.39
C ALA A 87 -0.95 13.70 -3.32
N LEU A 88 -2.08 13.97 -3.97
CA LEU A 88 -2.76 15.26 -3.92
C LEU A 88 -3.17 15.61 -2.48
N SER A 89 -3.76 14.67 -1.74
CA SER A 89 -4.15 14.91 -0.34
C SER A 89 -2.97 15.24 0.57
N ASP A 90 -1.83 14.58 0.38
CA ASP A 90 -0.60 14.81 1.14
C ASP A 90 -0.01 16.19 0.80
N ARG A 91 -0.01 16.59 -0.48
CA ARG A 91 0.41 17.94 -0.92
C ARG A 91 -0.49 19.06 -0.38
N LEU A 92 -1.80 18.82 -0.37
CA LEU A 92 -2.79 19.78 0.14
C LEU A 92 -2.97 19.71 1.67
N LEU A 93 -2.19 18.86 2.35
CA LEU A 93 -2.20 18.67 3.80
C LEU A 93 -3.58 18.25 4.35
N THR A 94 -4.38 17.52 3.56
CA THR A 94 -5.71 17.05 3.93
C THR A 94 -5.64 15.65 4.57
N VAL A 95 -5.05 15.58 5.77
CA VAL A 95 -4.87 14.32 6.54
C VAL A 95 -6.15 13.47 6.66
N PRO A 96 -7.36 14.03 6.88
CA PRO A 96 -8.58 13.22 6.92
C PRO A 96 -8.85 12.46 5.62
N LEU A 97 -8.59 13.09 4.46
CA LEU A 97 -8.70 12.43 3.16
C LEU A 97 -7.64 11.33 3.02
N SER A 98 -6.39 11.61 3.39
CA SER A 98 -5.32 10.60 3.31
C SER A 98 -5.68 9.34 4.11
N ASN A 99 -6.21 9.50 5.33
CA ASN A 99 -6.65 8.39 6.17
C ASN A 99 -7.86 7.63 5.58
N LEU A 100 -8.81 8.36 4.99
CA LEU A 100 -9.95 7.77 4.29
C LEU A 100 -9.49 6.93 3.09
N ILE A 101 -8.52 7.42 2.31
CA ILE A 101 -7.97 6.70 1.17
C ILE A 101 -7.26 5.42 1.61
N LEU A 102 -6.43 5.49 2.66
CA LEU A 102 -5.77 4.30 3.22
C LEU A 102 -6.79 3.23 3.64
N SER A 103 -7.83 3.64 4.37
CA SER A 103 -8.91 2.75 4.81
C SER A 103 -9.66 2.15 3.62
N THR A 104 -9.87 2.95 2.58
CA THR A 104 -10.53 2.54 1.34
C THR A 104 -9.68 1.53 0.56
N ILE A 105 -8.39 1.78 0.38
CA ILE A 105 -7.44 0.86 -0.26
C ILE A 105 -7.40 -0.48 0.48
N ALA A 106 -7.26 -0.46 1.80
CA ALA A 106 -7.20 -1.68 2.60
C ALA A 106 -8.48 -2.51 2.45
N ARG A 107 -9.64 -1.87 2.59
CA ARG A 107 -10.94 -2.52 2.47
C ARG A 107 -11.21 -3.06 1.07
N LEU A 108 -10.89 -2.29 0.02
CA LEU A 108 -11.08 -2.69 -1.37
C LEU A 108 -10.13 -3.82 -1.79
N SER A 109 -8.86 -3.76 -1.38
CA SER A 109 -7.87 -4.83 -1.61
C SER A 109 -8.35 -6.14 -0.98
N GLU A 110 -8.89 -6.08 0.22
CA GLU A 110 -9.45 -7.26 0.88
C GLU A 110 -10.68 -7.79 0.13
N ALA A 111 -11.67 -6.94 -0.14
CA ALA A 111 -12.93 -7.32 -0.78
C ALA A 111 -12.75 -7.89 -2.20
N THR A 112 -11.72 -7.48 -2.93
CA THR A 112 -11.47 -7.90 -4.32
C THR A 112 -10.34 -8.91 -4.45
N ASN A 113 -9.71 -9.28 -3.33
CA ASN A 113 -8.49 -10.08 -3.30
C ASN A 113 -7.44 -9.65 -4.34
N SER A 114 -7.21 -8.34 -4.44
CA SER A 114 -6.30 -7.75 -5.41
C SER A 114 -5.23 -6.92 -4.71
N VAL A 115 -4.13 -6.67 -5.42
CA VAL A 115 -3.07 -5.75 -5.02
C VAL A 115 -2.76 -4.80 -6.19
N PRO A 116 -2.07 -3.67 -5.95
CA PRO A 116 -1.61 -2.81 -7.03
C PRO A 116 -0.83 -3.55 -8.12
N THR A 117 -0.96 -3.09 -9.36
CA THR A 117 -0.22 -3.60 -10.53
C THR A 117 1.23 -3.07 -10.54
N PRO A 118 2.12 -3.61 -11.40
CA PRO A 118 3.47 -3.05 -11.51
C PRO A 118 3.49 -1.56 -11.86
N SER A 119 2.64 -1.11 -12.77
CA SER A 119 2.51 0.32 -13.11
C SER A 119 2.15 1.18 -11.91
N ASP A 120 1.29 0.67 -11.01
CA ASP A 120 0.97 1.35 -9.76
C ASP A 120 2.18 1.43 -8.81
N THR A 121 3.09 0.45 -8.85
CA THR A 121 4.32 0.49 -8.05
C THR A 121 5.30 1.56 -8.52
N TRP A 122 5.35 1.84 -9.83
CA TRP A 122 6.11 2.98 -10.36
C TRP A 122 5.50 4.29 -9.87
N LEU A 123 4.18 4.46 -10.04
CA LEU A 123 3.47 5.65 -9.56
C LEU A 123 3.68 5.89 -8.06
N LEU A 124 3.61 4.83 -7.25
CA LEU A 124 3.82 4.88 -5.81
C LEU A 124 5.22 5.36 -5.45
N TYR A 125 6.26 4.87 -6.13
CA TYR A 125 7.64 5.20 -5.76
C TYR A 125 8.16 6.50 -6.38
N ASP A 126 7.56 6.95 -7.48
CA ASP A 126 7.93 8.20 -8.13
C ASP A 126 7.25 9.40 -7.47
N ASN A 127 5.99 9.26 -7.01
CA ASN A 127 5.17 10.40 -6.57
C ASN A 127 4.90 10.45 -5.06
N ILE A 128 5.06 9.35 -4.33
CA ILE A 128 4.80 9.32 -2.88
C ILE A 128 6.12 9.31 -2.13
N ARG A 129 6.24 10.10 -1.05
CA ARG A 129 7.43 10.16 -0.20
C ARG A 129 7.76 8.81 0.49
N ASP A 130 9.04 8.57 0.73
CA ASP A 130 9.57 7.31 1.27
C ASP A 130 8.96 6.88 2.62
N ASN A 131 8.66 7.83 3.47
CA ASN A 131 8.10 7.64 4.82
C ASN A 131 6.56 7.69 4.86
N SER A 132 5.89 7.59 3.71
CA SER A 132 4.43 7.59 3.63
C SER A 132 3.80 6.33 4.23
N SER A 133 2.69 6.51 4.93
CA SER A 133 1.86 5.39 5.40
C SER A 133 1.25 4.59 4.24
N LEU A 134 1.06 5.21 3.07
CA LEU A 134 0.59 4.50 1.88
C LEU A 134 1.59 3.45 1.40
N ARG A 135 2.89 3.79 1.34
CA ARG A 135 3.93 2.81 0.98
C ARG A 135 3.96 1.63 1.95
N THR A 136 3.85 1.93 3.25
CA THR A 136 3.79 0.91 4.30
C THR A 136 2.60 -0.04 4.09
N LEU A 137 1.40 0.53 3.86
CA LEU A 137 0.18 -0.22 3.60
C LEU A 137 0.32 -1.11 2.37
N ILE A 138 0.80 -0.59 1.23
CA ILE A 138 0.94 -1.40 0.02
C ILE A 138 1.88 -2.59 0.26
N LEU A 139 3.01 -2.37 0.96
CA LEU A 139 3.90 -3.47 1.33
C LEU A 139 3.22 -4.51 2.25
N ASP A 140 2.37 -4.06 3.20
CA ASP A 140 1.58 -4.97 4.04
C ASP A 140 0.61 -5.82 3.22
N LEU A 141 -0.07 -5.23 2.24
CA LEU A 141 -1.02 -5.96 1.37
C LEU A 141 -0.31 -7.07 0.58
N PHE A 142 0.86 -6.79 0.01
CA PHE A 142 1.64 -7.78 -0.73
C PHE A 142 2.16 -8.91 0.15
N ALA A 143 2.62 -8.58 1.36
CA ALA A 143 3.10 -9.57 2.32
C ALA A 143 1.95 -10.45 2.84
N TYR A 144 0.79 -9.86 3.11
CA TYR A 144 -0.38 -10.56 3.63
C TYR A 144 -1.01 -11.53 2.61
N LYS A 145 -1.16 -11.09 1.35
CA LYS A 145 -1.86 -11.87 0.31
C LYS A 145 -1.00 -12.95 -0.39
N LYS A 146 0.24 -13.19 0.06
CA LYS A 146 1.15 -14.23 -0.47
C LYS A 146 1.31 -14.14 -2.00
N THR A 147 1.86 -13.02 -2.44
CA THR A 147 1.92 -12.61 -3.85
C THR A 147 3.07 -13.25 -4.64
N ASP A 148 3.71 -14.30 -4.13
CA ASP A 148 4.92 -14.90 -4.70
C ASP A 148 4.77 -15.25 -6.19
N LYS A 149 3.71 -16.00 -6.53
CA LYS A 149 3.41 -16.39 -7.91
C LYS A 149 3.09 -15.18 -8.79
N LEU A 150 2.40 -14.18 -8.26
CA LEU A 150 2.09 -12.95 -9.00
C LEU A 150 3.37 -12.19 -9.34
N LEU A 151 4.29 -12.06 -8.38
CA LEU A 151 5.56 -11.37 -8.57
C LEU A 151 6.44 -12.05 -9.62
N GLU A 152 6.46 -13.40 -9.63
CA GLU A 152 7.25 -14.20 -10.56
C GLU A 152 6.68 -14.22 -11.98
N THR A 153 5.35 -14.31 -12.12
CA THR A 153 4.71 -14.57 -13.42
C THR A 153 4.21 -13.33 -14.15
N HIS A 154 4.26 -12.15 -13.53
CA HIS A 154 3.80 -10.93 -14.16
C HIS A 154 4.71 -10.54 -15.35
N LYS A 155 4.09 -10.15 -16.48
CA LYS A 155 4.81 -9.82 -17.72
C LYS A 155 5.59 -8.50 -17.66
N ASP A 156 5.07 -7.55 -16.90
CA ASP A 156 5.61 -6.19 -16.78
C ASP A 156 6.52 -6.07 -15.55
N GLU A 157 7.48 -5.16 -15.60
CA GLU A 157 8.48 -4.97 -14.54
C GLU A 157 7.94 -4.19 -13.34
N TRP A 158 8.16 -4.75 -12.14
CA TRP A 158 7.91 -4.09 -10.87
C TRP A 158 8.96 -3.02 -10.56
N HIS A 159 8.59 -1.99 -9.81
CA HIS A 159 9.54 -0.96 -9.39
C HIS A 159 10.69 -1.56 -8.54
N PRO A 160 11.98 -1.30 -8.84
CA PRO A 160 13.09 -1.95 -8.14
C PRO A 160 13.15 -1.69 -6.63
N LYS A 161 12.88 -0.44 -6.19
CA LYS A 161 12.83 -0.12 -4.76
C LYS A 161 11.66 -0.81 -4.05
N PHE A 162 10.55 -1.03 -4.76
CA PHE A 162 9.40 -1.75 -4.24
C PHE A 162 9.76 -3.20 -3.91
N LEU A 163 10.35 -3.91 -4.87
CA LEU A 163 10.79 -5.29 -4.66
C LEU A 163 11.79 -5.40 -3.50
N ARG A 164 12.73 -4.45 -3.42
CA ARG A 164 13.69 -4.39 -2.30
C ARG A 164 12.99 -4.25 -0.95
N GLU A 165 12.10 -3.28 -0.80
CA GLU A 165 11.41 -3.04 0.46
C GLU A 165 10.48 -4.20 0.84
N LEU A 166 9.83 -4.82 -0.14
CA LEU A 166 9.00 -6.00 0.08
C LEU A 166 9.84 -7.20 0.58
N VAL A 167 10.98 -7.47 -0.04
CA VAL A 167 11.89 -8.53 0.43
C VAL A 167 12.38 -8.25 1.85
N VAL A 168 12.78 -7.02 2.15
CA VAL A 168 13.18 -6.63 3.51
C VAL A 168 12.04 -6.90 4.48
N LYS A 169 10.80 -6.52 4.13
CA LYS A 169 9.63 -6.75 4.98
C LYS A 169 9.35 -8.23 5.22
N LEU A 170 9.43 -9.07 4.17
CA LEU A 170 9.20 -10.51 4.25
C LEU A 170 10.27 -11.25 5.04
N LYS A 171 11.52 -10.80 4.96
CA LYS A 171 12.66 -11.43 5.64
C LYS A 171 12.91 -10.88 7.04
N ARG A 172 12.39 -9.69 7.37
CA ARG A 172 12.59 -9.09 8.69
C ARG A 172 11.90 -9.98 9.74
N PRO A 173 12.63 -10.46 10.75
CA PRO A 173 12.03 -11.26 11.81
C PRO A 173 10.97 -10.43 12.52
N GLY A 174 9.78 -10.99 12.70
CA GLY A 174 8.70 -10.35 13.45
C GLY A 174 9.09 -10.17 14.93
N PRO A 175 8.37 -9.34 15.70
CA PRO A 175 8.67 -9.07 17.11
C PRO A 175 8.80 -10.36 17.93
N GLU A 176 7.89 -11.32 17.73
CA GLU A 176 7.93 -12.61 18.41
C GLU A 176 9.18 -13.44 18.06
N ALA A 177 9.62 -13.39 16.80
CA ALA A 177 10.85 -14.07 16.39
C ALA A 177 12.07 -13.38 17.01
N ILE A 178 12.06 -12.05 17.14
CA ILE A 178 13.12 -11.31 17.82
C ILE A 178 13.18 -11.68 19.31
N GLU A 179 12.04 -11.73 20.00
CA GLU A 179 11.96 -12.03 21.43
C GLU A 179 12.42 -13.46 21.76
N ARG A 180 12.15 -14.42 20.90
CA ARG A 180 12.55 -15.83 21.09
C ARG A 180 14.04 -16.06 20.87
N HIS A 181 14.78 -15.12 20.27
CA HIS A 181 16.18 -15.30 19.91
C HIS A 181 17.08 -14.33 20.67
N SER A 182 18.19 -14.84 21.20
CA SER A 182 19.27 -13.97 21.70
C SER A 182 19.99 -13.34 20.51
N LEU A 183 19.54 -12.15 20.10
CA LEU A 183 20.16 -11.41 19.00
C LEU A 183 21.58 -11.00 19.39
N VAL A 184 22.55 -11.47 18.62
CA VAL A 184 23.95 -11.03 18.69
C VAL A 184 24.28 -10.24 17.44
N ALA A 185 25.09 -9.18 17.59
CA ALA A 185 25.58 -8.43 16.44
C ALA A 185 26.29 -9.37 15.46
N TRP A 186 25.83 -9.42 14.21
CA TRP A 186 26.49 -10.22 13.18
C TRP A 186 27.87 -9.64 12.90
N ARG A 187 28.90 -10.48 13.08
CA ARG A 187 30.30 -10.13 12.84
C ARG A 187 30.87 -11.13 11.84
N PRO A 188 31.33 -10.69 10.65
CA PRO A 188 32.02 -11.60 9.75
C PRO A 188 33.31 -12.06 10.43
N ARG A 189 33.50 -13.39 10.56
CA ARG A 189 34.70 -13.98 11.18
C ARG A 189 35.92 -13.88 10.28
N SER A 190 35.69 -13.82 8.97
CA SER A 190 36.71 -13.66 7.94
C SER A 190 36.15 -12.90 6.73
N TRP A 191 37.04 -12.34 5.91
CA TRP A 191 36.67 -11.68 4.66
C TRP A 191 35.91 -12.60 3.70
N SER A 192 36.28 -13.88 3.63
CA SER A 192 35.61 -14.91 2.82
C SER A 192 34.19 -15.25 3.28
N SER A 193 33.83 -14.93 4.53
CA SER A 193 32.47 -15.14 5.07
C SER A 193 31.52 -13.96 4.84
N THR A 194 32.03 -12.85 4.28
CA THR A 194 31.24 -11.64 4.07
C THR A 194 30.53 -11.76 2.71
N LYS A 195 29.23 -12.06 2.69
CA LYS A 195 28.37 -11.96 1.49
C LYS A 195 28.09 -10.48 1.12
N ALA A 196 29.10 -9.64 1.20
CA ALA A 196 29.02 -8.23 0.82
C ALA A 196 29.47 -8.07 -0.63
N CYS A 197 28.87 -7.13 -1.35
CA CYS A 197 29.39 -6.68 -2.63
C CYS A 197 30.79 -6.03 -2.48
N GLU A 198 31.54 -5.90 -3.57
CA GLU A 198 32.92 -5.38 -3.55
C GLU A 198 33.03 -4.00 -2.89
N GLY A 199 32.05 -3.11 -3.04
CA GLY A 199 32.04 -1.82 -2.33
C GLY A 199 31.76 -1.91 -0.82
N CYS A 200 30.98 -2.89 -0.38
CA CYS A 200 30.68 -3.10 1.05
C CYS A 200 31.76 -3.91 1.76
N LYS A 201 32.56 -4.67 1.02
CA LYS A 201 33.77 -5.34 1.51
C LYS A 201 34.73 -4.30 2.09
N ASP A 202 35.01 -3.21 1.40
CA ASP A 202 35.97 -2.21 1.92
C ASP A 202 35.50 -1.50 3.21
N MET A 203 34.19 -1.40 3.46
CA MET A 203 33.64 -0.84 4.71
C MET A 203 33.50 -1.86 5.84
N LEU A 204 33.14 -3.10 5.55
CA LEU A 204 32.83 -4.14 6.54
C LEU A 204 34.11 -4.87 6.96
N LYS A 205 34.84 -4.31 7.94
CA LYS A 205 36.01 -4.99 8.51
C LYS A 205 35.58 -6.18 9.38
N PRO A 206 36.36 -7.29 9.43
CA PRO A 206 36.13 -8.39 10.37
C PRO A 206 35.94 -7.86 11.80
N ASN A 207 34.97 -8.41 12.52
CA ASN A 207 34.55 -7.98 13.86
C ASN A 207 33.89 -6.60 13.99
N ILE A 208 33.68 -5.84 12.91
CA ILE A 208 32.91 -4.60 12.92
C ILE A 208 31.48 -4.90 12.47
N SER A 209 30.51 -4.35 13.22
CA SER A 209 29.09 -4.57 12.97
C SER A 209 28.61 -3.83 11.71
N ALA A 210 27.67 -4.45 10.97
CA ALA A 210 27.23 -4.01 9.65
C ALA A 210 26.39 -2.72 9.64
N ASP A 211 25.95 -2.27 10.82
CA ASP A 211 25.16 -1.06 11.12
C ASP A 211 25.83 0.26 10.71
N LYS A 212 27.07 0.23 10.18
CA LYS A 212 27.83 1.41 9.74
C LYS A 212 27.93 1.60 8.22
N CYS A 213 27.30 0.75 7.40
CA CYS A 213 27.45 0.80 5.95
C CYS A 213 26.26 1.48 5.25
N CYS A 214 26.49 2.67 4.69
CA CYS A 214 25.50 3.44 3.93
C CYS A 214 25.36 2.98 2.45
N LEU A 215 26.30 2.17 1.94
CA LEU A 215 26.41 1.79 0.52
C LEU A 215 25.77 0.43 0.18
N LEU A 216 25.22 -0.28 1.17
CA LEU A 216 24.53 -1.57 1.03
C LEU A 216 23.23 -1.49 0.22
N TRP A 217 22.80 -0.29 -0.19
CA TRP A 217 21.48 -0.04 -0.77
C TRP A 217 21.37 -0.36 -2.27
N GLU A 218 22.44 -0.17 -3.05
CA GLU A 218 22.45 -0.31 -4.52
C GLU A 218 22.81 -1.73 -5.00
N LEU A 219 23.74 -2.40 -4.33
CA LEU A 219 24.30 -3.68 -4.82
C LEU A 219 23.49 -4.92 -4.39
N PHE A 220 22.65 -4.82 -3.36
CA PHE A 220 21.77 -5.92 -2.93
C PHE A 220 20.77 -6.33 -4.03
N ALA A 221 20.43 -5.42 -4.95
CA ALA A 221 19.51 -5.68 -6.05
C ALA A 221 20.11 -6.54 -7.18
N GLN A 222 21.44 -6.52 -7.38
CA GLN A 222 22.09 -7.27 -8.47
C GLN A 222 22.40 -8.73 -8.09
N THR A 223 22.71 -9.02 -6.83
CA THR A 223 23.12 -10.37 -6.41
C THR A 223 21.94 -11.36 -6.44
N TRP A 224 20.72 -10.89 -6.15
CA TRP A 224 19.55 -11.76 -6.04
C TRP A 224 18.74 -11.93 -7.33
N ARG A 225 19.07 -11.21 -8.41
CA ARG A 225 18.53 -11.54 -9.75
C ARG A 225 19.04 -12.91 -10.25
N TYR A 226 20.15 -13.39 -9.67
CA TYR A 226 20.75 -14.70 -9.98
C TYR A 226 20.33 -15.81 -9.01
N GLU A 227 20.15 -15.53 -7.70
CA GLU A 227 19.78 -16.57 -6.72
C GLU A 227 18.31 -17.05 -6.81
N TRP A 228 17.41 -16.34 -7.52
CA TRP A 228 16.05 -16.83 -7.81
C TRP A 228 15.98 -17.87 -8.95
N LEU A 229 17.02 -17.99 -9.78
CA LEU A 229 17.08 -19.03 -10.82
C LEU A 229 17.56 -20.38 -10.29
N ASP A 230 18.18 -20.42 -9.10
CA ASP A 230 18.83 -21.63 -8.55
C ASP A 230 18.17 -22.16 -7.25
N LEU A 231 17.01 -21.63 -6.87
CA LEU A 231 16.25 -22.12 -5.71
C LEU A 231 14.78 -22.41 -6.07
N ALA A 232 14.60 -23.23 -7.10
CA ALA A 232 13.48 -24.16 -7.16
C ALA A 232 13.97 -25.52 -6.61
N PRO A 233 13.17 -26.23 -5.80
CA PRO A 233 13.48 -27.61 -5.43
C PRO A 233 13.53 -28.55 -6.65
#